data_AF-A0A8C4XBS0-F1
#
_entry.id   AF-A0A8C4XBS0-F1
#
_cell.length_a   1.000
_cell.length_b   1.000
_cell.length_c   1.000
_cell.angle_alpha   90.00
_cell.angle_beta   90.00
_cell.angle_gamma   90.00
#
_symmetry.space_group_name_H-M   'P 1'
#
loop_
_entity.id
_entity.type
_entity.pdbx_description
1 polymer ?
#
loop_
_entity_poly.entity_id
_entity_poly.type
_entity_poly.pdbx_seq_one_letter_code
_entity_poly.pdbx_strand_id
1 'polypeptide(L)'
;QDRAKEVKAAIMIQAWYRGCRVHGYLRDRIFISNVTLTFVFLLFLFQTEYFVVKMNFYNEMAVRIQKRWRSYYVRKYIHNYYAIKSYLKGLTVKNAIIREKLDEYVETTLKRQEEMALENEERRKDYQAQRMHYLISTELRPGVFNSPFRLFPDEMEFRLQRCRPQIHSALPVCATDHETRASGSAASFTSTPMQRLPPISKKKLQGPFRDPAEVLQQRLKPLEPTLRVTTSITSVEESRKELKREEERGRVNNKLFYPFSKADKNPKYEPSIHSSVSPEPIAYGSKHFRDENLELLQSKKKFTGTLVKCCGNRLLSSAGNPTRSSLTCRTLVDIQVIWIDRQSVM
;
A
#
# COMPACT_ATOMS: atom_id res chain seq x y z
N GLN A 1 7.18 66.85 -95.91
CA GLN A 1 7.63 65.97 -94.80
C GLN A 1 7.22 66.51 -93.43
N ASP A 2 6.88 67.80 -93.30
CA ASP A 2 6.65 68.44 -92.00
C ASP A 2 5.27 68.13 -91.38
N ARG A 3 4.22 67.96 -92.19
CA ARG A 3 2.88 67.56 -91.72
C ARG A 3 2.86 66.24 -90.93
N ALA A 4 3.65 65.25 -91.35
CA ALA A 4 3.74 63.97 -90.64
C ALA A 4 4.44 64.09 -89.27
N LYS A 5 5.40 65.01 -89.15
CA LYS A 5 6.10 65.32 -87.89
C LYS A 5 5.16 66.03 -86.92
N GLU A 6 4.35 66.98 -87.40
CA GLU A 6 3.35 67.70 -86.61
C GLU A 6 2.27 66.76 -86.06
N VAL A 7 1.73 65.86 -86.90
CA VAL A 7 0.73 64.87 -86.46
C VAL A 7 1.32 63.94 -85.39
N LYS A 8 2.56 63.48 -85.58
CA LYS A 8 3.24 62.63 -84.59
C LYS A 8 3.45 63.37 -83.26
N ALA A 9 3.89 64.63 -83.29
CA ALA A 9 4.04 65.45 -82.11
C ALA A 9 2.71 65.67 -81.37
N ALA A 10 1.63 65.95 -82.11
CA ALA A 10 0.29 66.10 -81.55
C ALA A 10 -0.21 64.82 -80.86
N ILE A 11 0.01 63.64 -81.48
CA ILE A 11 -0.34 62.35 -80.86
C ILE A 11 0.46 62.11 -79.58
N MET A 12 1.75 62.44 -79.56
CA MET A 12 2.58 62.30 -78.35
C MET A 12 2.10 63.21 -77.21
N ILE A 13 1.78 64.47 -77.50
CA ILE A 13 1.25 65.41 -76.51
C ILE A 13 -0.11 64.94 -75.97
N GLN A 14 -1.00 64.46 -76.85
CA GLN A 14 -2.31 63.92 -76.44
C GLN A 14 -2.18 62.63 -75.62
N ALA A 15 -1.30 61.71 -76.03
CA ALA A 15 -1.04 60.48 -75.29
C ALA A 15 -0.45 60.76 -73.92
N TRP A 16 0.51 61.69 -73.83
CA TRP A 16 1.08 62.18 -72.57
C TRP A 16 0.02 62.77 -71.65
N TYR A 17 -0.80 63.69 -72.15
CA TYR A 17 -1.88 64.31 -71.36
C TYR A 17 -2.92 63.28 -70.86
N ARG A 18 -3.32 62.33 -71.72
CA ARG A 18 -4.22 61.23 -71.34
C ARG A 18 -3.61 60.35 -70.25
N GLY A 19 -2.31 60.03 -70.36
CA GLY A 19 -1.56 59.31 -69.34
C GLY A 19 -1.54 60.07 -68.01
N CYS A 20 -1.18 61.36 -68.02
CA CYS A 20 -1.19 62.20 -66.81
C CYS A 20 -2.56 62.22 -66.12
N ARG A 21 -3.64 62.30 -66.90
CA ARG A 21 -5.02 62.29 -66.35
C ARG A 21 -5.38 60.96 -65.69
N VAL A 22 -5.04 59.83 -66.32
CA VAL A 22 -5.29 58.49 -65.76
C VAL A 22 -4.44 58.25 -64.51
N HIS A 23 -3.17 58.65 -64.52
CA HIS A 23 -2.29 58.52 -63.35
C HIS A 23 -2.76 59.36 -62.16
N GLY A 24 -3.32 60.56 -62.40
CA GLY A 24 -3.98 61.35 -61.36
C GLY A 24 -5.15 60.61 -60.71
N TYR A 25 -6.09 60.11 -61.52
CA TYR A 25 -7.24 59.35 -61.03
C TYR A 25 -6.85 58.08 -60.25
N LEU A 26 -5.86 57.33 -60.74
CA LEU A 26 -5.38 56.13 -60.05
C LEU A 26 -4.70 56.47 -58.73
N ARG A 27 -3.94 57.57 -58.65
CA ARG A 27 -3.32 58.02 -57.41
C ARG A 27 -4.36 58.34 -56.34
N ASP A 28 -5.42 59.06 -56.71
CA ASP A 28 -6.51 59.40 -55.78
C ASP A 28 -7.26 58.15 -55.30
N ARG A 29 -7.52 57.20 -56.21
CA ARG A 29 -8.14 55.90 -55.85
C ARG A 29 -7.28 55.08 -54.91
N ILE A 30 -5.98 54.98 -55.18
CA ILE A 30 -5.03 54.26 -54.31
C ILE A 30 -4.95 54.95 -52.95
N PHE A 31 -4.90 56.29 -52.91
CA PHE A 31 -4.91 57.05 -51.66
C PHE A 31 -6.17 56.77 -50.84
N ILE A 32 -7.35 56.88 -51.44
CA ILE A 32 -8.63 56.60 -50.77
C ILE A 32 -8.66 55.14 -50.29
N SER A 33 -8.26 54.18 -51.13
CA SER A 33 -8.20 52.76 -50.75
C SER A 33 -7.27 52.50 -49.57
N ASN A 34 -6.09 53.12 -49.55
CA ASN A 34 -5.14 52.95 -48.45
C ASN A 34 -5.69 53.59 -47.16
N VAL A 35 -6.33 54.76 -47.25
CA VAL A 35 -6.97 55.42 -46.10
C VAL A 35 -8.13 54.58 -45.54
N THR A 36 -8.97 53.99 -46.40
CA THR A 36 -10.06 53.13 -45.94
C THR A 36 -9.55 51.82 -45.34
N LEU A 37 -8.57 51.17 -45.97
CA LEU A 37 -7.98 49.93 -45.46
C LEU A 37 -7.29 50.15 -44.11
N THR A 38 -6.52 51.23 -43.97
CA THR A 38 -5.87 51.59 -42.69
C THR A 38 -6.89 51.91 -41.61
N PHE A 39 -7.96 52.64 -41.92
CA PHE A 39 -9.03 52.92 -40.95
C PHE A 39 -9.76 51.65 -40.50
N VAL A 40 -10.11 50.75 -41.42
CA VAL A 40 -10.74 49.46 -41.09
C VAL A 40 -9.81 48.59 -40.23
N PHE A 41 -8.52 48.55 -40.56
CA PHE A 41 -7.52 47.83 -39.77
C PHE A 41 -7.36 48.41 -38.35
N LEU A 42 -7.33 49.74 -38.22
CA LEU A 42 -7.27 50.39 -36.92
C LEU A 42 -8.53 50.10 -36.08
N LEU A 43 -9.72 50.13 -36.67
CA LEU A 43 -10.96 49.73 -35.99
C LEU A 43 -10.91 48.28 -35.50
N PHE A 44 -10.37 47.38 -36.33
CA PHE A 44 -10.18 45.98 -35.93
C PHE A 44 -9.25 45.87 -34.71
N LEU A 45 -8.09 46.55 -34.73
CA LEU A 45 -7.17 46.57 -33.59
C LEU A 45 -7.81 47.13 -32.31
N PHE A 46 -8.55 48.25 -32.41
CA PHE A 46 -9.26 48.79 -31.26
C PHE A 46 -10.31 47.83 -30.71
N GLN A 47 -11.03 47.15 -31.58
CA GLN A 47 -12.05 46.19 -31.17
C GLN A 47 -11.44 44.95 -30.53
N THR A 48 -10.29 44.47 -31.02
CA THR A 48 -9.57 43.35 -30.39
C THR A 48 -9.04 43.74 -29.02
N GLU A 49 -8.41 44.91 -28.89
CA GLU A 49 -7.88 45.39 -27.59
C GLU A 49 -9.00 45.61 -26.57
N TYR A 50 -10.10 46.23 -26.98
CA TYR A 50 -11.27 46.39 -26.13
C TYR A 50 -11.83 45.04 -25.66
N PHE A 51 -11.93 44.06 -26.58
CA PHE A 51 -12.40 42.73 -26.24
C PHE A 51 -11.45 42.01 -25.27
N VAL A 52 -10.14 42.12 -25.48
CA VAL A 52 -9.12 41.55 -24.58
C VAL A 52 -9.25 42.13 -23.17
N VAL A 53 -9.32 43.46 -23.04
CA VAL A 53 -9.48 44.12 -21.73
C VAL A 53 -10.78 43.69 -21.05
N LYS A 54 -11.88 43.64 -21.78
CA LYS A 54 -13.19 43.21 -21.27
C LYS A 54 -13.20 41.73 -20.85
N MET A 55 -12.59 40.86 -21.65
CA MET A 55 -12.45 39.44 -21.34
C MET A 55 -11.59 39.22 -20.09
N ASN A 56 -10.48 39.95 -19.95
CA ASN A 56 -9.62 39.89 -18.78
C ASN A 56 -10.37 40.30 -17.51
N PHE A 57 -11.19 41.35 -17.57
CA PHE A 57 -12.04 41.76 -16.45
C PHE A 57 -12.99 40.65 -16.01
N TYR A 58 -13.71 40.00 -16.94
CA TYR A 58 -14.61 38.90 -16.61
C TYR A 58 -13.88 37.67 -16.10
N ASN A 59 -12.73 37.34 -16.68
CA ASN A 59 -11.88 36.26 -16.20
C ASN A 59 -11.43 36.51 -14.76
N GLU A 60 -11.03 37.74 -14.42
CA GLU A 60 -10.67 38.11 -13.06
C GLU A 60 -11.84 37.93 -12.09
N MET A 61 -13.04 38.40 -12.46
CA MET A 61 -14.24 38.22 -11.64
C MET A 61 -14.62 36.74 -11.49
N ALA A 62 -14.52 35.96 -12.57
CA ALA A 62 -14.77 34.53 -12.55
C ALA A 62 -13.80 33.81 -11.61
N VAL A 63 -12.50 34.12 -11.65
CA VAL A 63 -11.49 33.55 -10.74
C VAL A 63 -11.81 33.88 -9.28
N ARG A 64 -12.25 35.11 -8.97
CA ARG A 64 -12.66 35.50 -7.61
C ARG A 64 -13.84 34.68 -7.11
N ILE A 65 -14.87 34.50 -7.95
CA ILE A 65 -16.05 33.68 -7.63
C ILE A 65 -15.63 32.22 -7.43
N GLN A 66 -14.88 31.67 -8.37
CA GLN A 66 -14.42 30.29 -8.32
C GLN A 66 -13.53 30.02 -7.09
N LYS A 67 -12.60 30.93 -6.75
CA LYS A 67 -11.75 30.81 -5.56
C LYS A 67 -12.59 30.77 -4.28
N ARG A 68 -13.59 31.65 -4.18
CA ARG A 68 -14.52 31.68 -3.03
C ARG A 68 -15.30 30.37 -2.93
N TRP A 69 -15.83 29.89 -4.05
CA TRP A 69 -16.62 28.66 -4.12
C TRP A 69 -15.79 27.42 -3.80
N ARG A 70 -14.61 27.24 -4.41
CA ARG A 70 -13.68 26.14 -4.11
C ARG A 70 -13.33 26.11 -2.63
N SER A 71 -13.04 27.27 -2.04
CA SER A 71 -12.73 27.39 -0.62
C SER A 71 -13.92 27.02 0.29
N TYR A 72 -15.15 27.41 -0.09
CA TYR A 72 -16.37 26.98 0.60
C TYR A 72 -16.59 25.46 0.47
N TYR A 73 -16.46 24.91 -0.73
CA TYR A 73 -16.65 23.49 -1.01
C TYR A 73 -15.71 22.62 -0.19
N VAL A 74 -14.41 22.93 -0.19
CA VAL A 74 -13.41 22.19 0.61
C VAL A 74 -13.78 22.21 2.10
N ARG A 75 -14.10 23.38 2.66
CA ARG A 75 -14.46 23.48 4.09
C ARG A 75 -15.76 22.77 4.44
N LYS A 76 -16.74 22.75 3.54
CA LYS A 76 -18.04 22.13 3.77
C LYS A 76 -17.98 20.62 3.59
N TYR A 77 -17.40 20.13 2.50
CA TYR A 77 -17.56 18.73 2.08
C TYR A 77 -16.31 17.87 2.26
N ILE A 78 -15.11 18.45 2.14
CA ILE A 78 -13.86 17.66 2.16
C ILE A 78 -13.19 17.68 3.53
N HIS A 79 -12.84 18.87 4.02
CA HIS A 79 -12.01 19.01 5.22
C HIS A 79 -12.85 19.04 6.49
N ASN A 80 -12.77 18.00 7.32
CA ASN A 80 -13.36 17.95 8.65
C ASN A 80 -12.29 18.06 9.75
N TYR A 81 -12.02 19.29 10.18
CA TYR A 81 -11.02 19.60 11.20
C TYR A 81 -11.24 18.84 12.52
N TYR A 82 -12.48 18.80 13.01
CA TYR A 82 -12.81 18.20 14.30
C TYR A 82 -12.69 16.68 14.26
N ALA A 83 -13.13 16.04 13.18
CA ALA A 83 -12.93 14.60 12.99
C ALA A 83 -11.44 14.23 12.97
N ILE A 84 -10.60 14.99 12.26
CA ILE A 84 -9.14 14.77 12.25
C ILE A 84 -8.55 14.98 13.65
N LYS A 85 -8.96 16.04 14.35
CA LYS A 85 -8.50 16.33 15.72
C LYS A 85 -8.88 15.21 16.70
N SER A 86 -10.11 14.72 16.63
CA SER A 86 -10.59 13.60 17.45
C SER A 86 -9.84 12.31 17.12
N TYR A 87 -9.64 12.01 15.83
CA TYR A 87 -8.84 10.87 15.39
C TYR A 87 -7.41 10.92 15.93
N LEU A 88 -6.73 12.06 15.82
CA LEU A 88 -5.36 12.21 16.33
C LEU A 88 -5.27 12.03 17.84
N LYS A 89 -6.24 12.56 18.60
CA LYS A 89 -6.33 12.30 20.05
C LYS A 89 -6.51 10.82 20.35
N GLY A 90 -7.42 10.15 19.63
CA GLY A 90 -7.61 8.71 19.76
C GLY A 90 -6.35 7.92 19.43
N LEU A 91 -5.61 8.35 18.41
CA LEU A 91 -4.34 7.75 18.01
C LEU A 91 -3.27 7.92 19.10
N THR A 92 -3.19 9.07 19.74
CA THR A 92 -2.26 9.28 20.87
C THR A 92 -2.53 8.34 22.04
N VAL A 93 -3.80 8.14 22.40
CA VAL A 93 -4.20 7.21 23.46
C VAL A 93 -3.88 5.77 23.08
N LYS A 94 -4.21 5.36 21.84
CA LYS A 94 -3.89 4.01 21.34
C LYS A 94 -2.39 3.75 21.32
N ASN A 95 -1.59 4.71 20.88
CA ASN A 95 -0.13 4.57 20.88
C ASN A 95 0.42 4.41 22.30
N ALA A 96 -0.15 5.09 23.31
CA ALA A 96 0.24 4.89 24.71
C ALA A 96 -0.07 3.45 25.18
N ILE A 97 -1.28 2.94 24.91
CA ILE A 97 -1.68 1.57 25.26
C ILE A 97 -0.79 0.53 24.57
N ILE A 98 -0.44 0.75 23.29
CA ILE A 98 0.43 -0.17 22.56
C ILE A 98 1.83 -0.21 23.18
N ARG A 99 2.37 0.95 23.60
CA ARG A 99 3.68 0.99 24.27
C ARG A 99 3.65 0.22 25.58
N GLU A 100 2.64 0.46 26.42
CA GLU A 100 2.46 -0.28 27.68
C GLU A 100 2.40 -1.80 27.46
N LYS A 101 1.64 -2.26 26.45
CA LYS A 101 1.58 -3.68 26.09
C LYS A 101 2.90 -4.24 25.58
N LEU A 102 3.69 -3.43 24.87
CA LEU A 102 5.02 -3.84 24.43
C LEU A 102 5.97 -3.97 25.63
N ASP A 103 5.87 -3.06 26.60
CA ASP A 103 6.66 -3.12 27.83
C ASP A 103 6.29 -4.37 28.66
N GLU A 104 4.99 -4.65 28.86
CA GLU A 104 4.52 -5.90 29.50
C GLU A 104 5.01 -7.15 28.76
N TYR A 105 5.01 -7.13 27.42
CA TYR A 105 5.51 -8.24 26.62
C TYR A 105 7.01 -8.46 26.83
N VAL A 106 7.81 -7.38 26.90
CA VAL A 106 9.24 -7.47 27.20
C VAL A 106 9.46 -8.05 28.59
N GLU A 107 8.74 -7.57 29.62
CA GLU A 107 8.88 -8.10 30.97
C GLU A 107 8.52 -9.59 31.08
N THR A 108 7.38 -9.98 30.48
CA THR A 108 6.93 -11.38 30.51
C THR A 108 7.83 -12.32 29.71
N THR A 109 8.44 -11.84 28.63
CA THR A 109 9.42 -12.63 27.87
C THR A 109 10.73 -12.80 28.61
N LEU A 110 11.24 -11.75 29.27
CA LEU A 110 12.44 -11.84 30.11
C LEU A 110 12.24 -12.80 31.28
N LYS A 111 11.14 -12.69 32.03
CA LYS A 111 10.81 -13.62 33.12
C LYS A 111 10.75 -15.07 32.64
N ARG A 112 10.09 -15.32 31.51
CA ARG A 112 10.02 -16.67 30.93
C ARG A 112 11.40 -17.18 30.50
N GLN A 113 12.28 -16.30 29.98
CA GLN A 113 13.66 -16.68 29.64
C GLN A 113 14.48 -17.01 30.90
N GLU A 114 14.34 -16.24 31.97
CA GLU A 114 14.98 -16.51 33.27
C GLU A 114 14.50 -17.83 33.87
N GLU A 115 13.19 -18.09 33.86
CA GLU A 115 12.59 -19.36 34.30
C GLU A 115 13.13 -20.54 33.49
N MET A 116 13.16 -20.42 32.16
CA MET A 116 13.72 -21.46 31.28
C MET A 116 15.22 -21.67 31.51
N ALA A 117 15.98 -20.61 31.79
CA ALA A 117 17.40 -20.70 32.11
C ALA A 117 17.62 -21.45 33.43
N LEU A 118 16.85 -21.12 34.47
CA LEU A 118 16.89 -21.77 35.77
C LEU A 118 16.49 -23.25 35.66
N GLU A 119 15.41 -23.57 34.95
CA GLU A 119 14.99 -24.95 34.69
C GLU A 119 16.07 -25.73 33.91
N ASN A 120 16.75 -25.09 32.95
CA ASN A 120 17.83 -25.72 32.20
C ASN A 120 19.07 -25.95 33.09
N GLU A 121 19.40 -25.03 33.99
CA GLU A 121 20.44 -25.23 35.00
C GLU A 121 20.10 -26.38 35.96
N GLU A 122 18.86 -26.47 36.43
CA GLU A 122 18.38 -27.59 37.25
C GLU A 122 18.47 -28.91 36.49
N ARG A 123 18.00 -28.95 35.23
CA ARG A 123 18.13 -30.13 34.37
C ARG A 123 19.59 -30.52 34.15
N ARG A 124 20.51 -29.55 34.01
CA ARG A 124 21.95 -29.83 33.89
C ARG A 124 22.52 -30.45 35.17
N LYS A 125 22.14 -29.95 36.34
CA LYS A 125 22.53 -30.52 37.64
C LYS A 125 22.01 -31.95 37.79
N ASP A 126 20.74 -32.19 37.44
CA ASP A 126 20.13 -33.51 37.53
C ASP A 126 20.75 -34.51 36.54
N TYR A 127 21.04 -34.06 35.31
CA TYR A 127 21.78 -34.84 34.33
C TYR A 127 23.19 -35.20 34.83
N GLN A 128 23.88 -34.26 35.49
CA GLN A 128 25.18 -34.52 36.09
C GLN A 128 25.09 -35.55 37.23
N ALA A 129 24.06 -35.46 38.08
CA ALA A 129 23.79 -36.45 39.12
C ALA A 129 23.53 -37.85 38.54
N GLN A 130 22.73 -37.97 37.48
CA GLN A 130 22.51 -39.25 36.79
C GLN A 130 23.81 -39.88 36.26
N ARG A 131 24.72 -39.06 35.69
CA ARG A 131 26.04 -39.52 35.23
C ARG A 131 26.95 -39.97 36.37
N MET A 132 26.86 -39.30 37.52
CA MET A 132 27.67 -39.56 38.70
C MET A 132 26.97 -40.46 39.74
N HIS A 133 25.86 -41.14 39.39
CA HIS A 133 25.00 -41.86 40.34
C HIS A 133 25.74 -42.91 41.18
N TYR A 134 26.85 -43.46 40.68
CA TYR A 134 27.67 -44.45 41.38
C TYR A 134 28.47 -43.89 42.57
N LEU A 135 28.54 -42.55 42.72
CA LEU A 135 29.22 -41.88 43.84
C LEU A 135 28.35 -41.74 45.10
N ILE A 136 27.12 -42.27 45.06
CA ILE A 136 26.14 -42.23 46.15
C ILE A 136 26.62 -43.00 47.39
N SER A 137 26.25 -42.53 48.59
CA SER A 137 26.49 -43.26 49.83
C SER A 137 25.74 -44.59 49.87
N THR A 138 26.38 -45.58 50.48
CA THR A 138 25.78 -46.87 50.81
C THR A 138 25.69 -46.99 52.33
N GLU A 139 24.91 -47.95 52.83
CA GLU A 139 24.76 -48.19 54.28
C GLU A 139 26.11 -48.47 54.96
N LEU A 140 27.02 -49.15 54.28
CA LEU A 140 28.32 -49.56 54.81
C LEU A 140 29.42 -48.51 54.61
N ARG A 141 29.34 -47.70 53.55
CA ARG A 141 30.38 -46.73 53.19
C ARG A 141 29.78 -45.38 52.76
N PRO A 142 30.19 -44.26 53.38
CA PRO A 142 29.77 -42.93 52.95
C PRO A 142 30.28 -42.61 51.53
N GLY A 143 29.43 -41.97 50.73
CA GLY A 143 29.72 -41.53 49.36
C GLY A 143 30.60 -40.27 49.34
N VAL A 144 31.10 -39.91 48.16
CA VAL A 144 32.05 -38.78 48.01
C VAL A 144 31.44 -37.46 48.49
N PHE A 145 30.12 -37.29 48.31
CA PHE A 145 29.37 -36.10 48.68
C PHE A 145 28.79 -36.14 50.11
N ASN A 146 29.01 -37.23 50.85
CA ASN A 146 28.61 -37.40 52.25
C ASN A 146 29.83 -37.62 53.15
N SER A 147 30.65 -36.58 53.28
CA SER A 147 31.88 -36.66 54.08
C SER A 147 31.56 -36.72 55.58
N PRO A 148 32.18 -37.62 56.36
CA PRO A 148 31.98 -37.71 57.81
C PRO A 148 32.46 -36.46 58.57
N PHE A 149 33.23 -35.59 57.93
CA PHE A 149 33.69 -34.33 58.50
C PHE A 149 32.72 -33.16 58.30
N ARG A 150 31.63 -33.35 57.55
CA ARG A 150 30.56 -32.36 57.38
C ARG A 150 29.37 -32.73 58.26
N LEU A 151 28.71 -31.71 58.81
CA LEU A 151 27.51 -31.89 59.65
C LEU A 151 26.31 -32.38 58.85
N PHE A 152 26.24 -32.03 57.56
CA PHE A 152 25.16 -32.40 56.65
C PHE A 152 25.74 -32.82 55.28
N PRO A 153 25.09 -33.79 54.58
CA PRO A 153 25.46 -34.15 53.22
C PRO A 153 25.37 -32.96 52.26
N ASP A 154 26.20 -32.97 51.20
CA ASP A 154 26.18 -31.93 50.17
C ASP A 154 24.88 -31.98 49.34
N GLU A 155 24.46 -30.87 48.73
CA GLU A 155 23.21 -30.81 47.94
C GLU A 155 23.18 -31.86 46.82
N MET A 156 24.36 -32.18 46.27
CA MET A 156 24.54 -33.22 45.25
C MET A 156 24.17 -34.62 45.77
N GLU A 157 24.45 -34.95 47.03
CA GLU A 157 24.11 -36.27 47.61
C GLU A 157 22.60 -36.48 47.62
N PHE A 158 21.82 -35.45 48.00
CA PHE A 158 20.35 -35.52 47.98
C PHE A 158 19.81 -35.69 46.56
N ARG A 159 20.45 -35.07 45.55
CA ARG A 159 20.08 -35.27 44.14
C ARG A 159 20.39 -36.68 43.66
N LEU A 160 21.57 -37.20 44.01
CA LEU A 160 21.98 -38.58 43.68
C LEU A 160 20.98 -39.61 44.22
N GLN A 161 20.51 -39.44 45.46
CA GLN A 161 19.49 -40.31 46.08
C GLN A 161 18.14 -40.29 45.35
N ARG A 162 17.77 -39.16 44.75
CA ARG A 162 16.51 -39.02 43.98
C ARG A 162 16.63 -39.52 42.54
N CYS A 163 17.82 -39.46 41.96
CA CYS A 163 18.05 -39.80 40.55
C CYS A 163 18.03 -41.32 40.33
N ARG A 164 17.37 -41.76 39.26
CA ARG A 164 17.50 -43.14 38.76
C ARG A 164 18.69 -43.23 37.81
N PRO A 165 19.48 -44.31 37.83
CA PRO A 165 20.55 -44.52 36.87
C PRO A 165 20.00 -44.48 35.45
N GLN A 166 20.74 -43.83 34.55
CA GLN A 166 20.39 -43.78 33.14
C GLN A 166 20.56 -45.18 32.55
N ILE A 167 19.47 -45.93 32.48
CA ILE A 167 19.44 -47.21 31.76
C ILE A 167 19.64 -46.85 30.30
N HIS A 168 20.76 -47.27 29.72
CA HIS A 168 20.95 -47.23 28.28
C HIS A 168 19.92 -48.19 27.67
N SER A 169 18.72 -47.70 27.37
CA SER A 169 17.83 -48.43 26.49
C SER A 169 18.57 -48.59 25.17
N ALA A 170 18.66 -49.83 24.69
CA ALA A 170 19.16 -50.11 23.36
C ALA A 170 18.44 -49.16 22.38
N LEU A 171 19.24 -48.46 21.59
CA LEU A 171 18.82 -47.46 20.62
C LEU A 171 17.55 -47.91 19.88
N PRO A 172 16.53 -47.03 19.71
CA PRO A 172 15.54 -47.26 18.69
C PRO A 172 16.26 -47.17 17.34
N VAL A 173 16.34 -48.30 16.64
CA VAL A 173 16.72 -48.35 15.23
C VAL A 173 15.88 -47.31 14.49
N CYS A 174 16.54 -46.47 13.70
CA CYS A 174 15.93 -45.44 12.87
C CYS A 174 14.63 -45.92 12.23
N ALA A 175 13.51 -45.36 12.65
CA ALA A 175 12.31 -45.35 11.85
C ALA A 175 12.58 -44.39 10.68
N THR A 176 13.09 -44.92 9.58
CA THR A 176 12.83 -44.30 8.28
C THR A 176 11.34 -44.44 8.02
N ASP A 177 10.68 -43.31 7.83
CA ASP A 177 9.29 -43.21 7.43
C ASP A 177 9.02 -44.09 6.20
N HIS A 178 8.33 -45.20 6.42
CA HIS A 178 7.48 -45.79 5.40
C HIS A 178 6.31 -46.47 6.10
N GLU A 179 5.13 -45.89 5.90
CA GLU A 179 3.87 -46.49 6.29
C GLU A 179 3.77 -47.90 5.72
N THR A 180 3.73 -48.92 6.57
CA THR A 180 2.99 -50.15 6.23
C THR A 180 2.46 -50.77 7.52
N ARG A 181 1.17 -50.52 7.74
CA ARG A 181 0.32 -51.25 8.67
C ARG A 181 0.21 -52.70 8.17
N ALA A 182 0.84 -53.65 8.87
CA ALA A 182 0.50 -55.06 8.77
C ALA A 182 0.90 -55.80 10.05
N SER A 183 -0.12 -56.40 10.68
CA SER A 183 0.00 -57.42 11.72
C SER A 183 0.98 -58.53 11.34
N GLY A 184 1.69 -59.07 12.34
CA GLY A 184 2.39 -60.34 12.17
C GLY A 184 3.32 -60.65 13.33
N SER A 185 2.77 -61.27 14.38
CA SER A 185 3.56 -62.11 15.27
C SER A 185 4.19 -63.22 14.42
N ALA A 186 5.51 -63.24 14.35
CA ALA A 186 6.27 -64.39 13.89
C ALA A 186 7.64 -64.37 14.54
N ALA A 187 7.87 -65.31 15.46
CA ALA A 187 9.20 -65.71 15.87
C ALA A 187 10.06 -66.00 14.64
N SER A 188 11.29 -65.49 14.60
CA SER A 188 12.25 -65.86 13.56
C SER A 188 13.66 -65.89 14.12
N PHE A 189 13.99 -67.08 14.62
CA PHE A 189 15.27 -67.78 14.47
C PHE A 189 16.45 -66.92 14.02
N THR A 190 17.36 -66.63 14.95
CA THR A 190 18.73 -66.25 14.63
C THR A 190 19.39 -67.40 13.85
N SER A 191 19.51 -67.22 12.54
CA SER A 191 20.28 -68.10 11.67
C SER A 191 21.76 -67.84 11.97
N THR A 192 22.45 -68.85 12.48
CA THR A 192 23.92 -68.87 12.58
C THR A 192 24.53 -68.71 11.18
N PRO A 193 25.66 -68.00 11.03
CA PRO A 193 26.28 -67.82 9.73
C PRO A 193 26.82 -69.15 9.23
N MET A 194 26.21 -69.69 8.17
CA MET A 194 26.66 -70.91 7.49
C MET A 194 28.09 -70.73 6.97
N GLN A 195 28.96 -71.67 7.31
CA GLN A 195 30.35 -71.73 6.90
C GLN A 195 30.45 -71.90 5.38
N ARG A 196 31.25 -71.05 4.72
CA ARG A 196 31.35 -70.97 3.26
C ARG A 196 32.08 -72.21 2.71
N LEU A 197 31.38 -73.05 1.94
CA LEU A 197 31.93 -74.24 1.30
C LEU A 197 33.07 -73.88 0.31
N PRO A 198 34.04 -74.78 0.08
CA PRO A 198 35.18 -74.53 -0.81
C PRO A 198 34.72 -74.22 -2.25
N PRO A 199 35.43 -73.34 -2.97
CA PRO A 199 35.01 -72.87 -4.27
C PRO A 199 35.05 -74.01 -5.30
N ILE A 200 33.87 -74.47 -5.72
CA ILE A 200 33.71 -75.36 -6.86
C ILE A 200 34.18 -74.60 -8.11
N SER A 201 35.14 -75.16 -8.85
CA SER A 201 35.69 -74.57 -10.08
C SER A 201 34.56 -74.30 -11.08
N LYS A 202 34.30 -73.03 -11.40
CA LYS A 202 33.22 -72.61 -12.29
C LYS A 202 33.53 -73.01 -13.74
N LYS A 203 33.14 -74.22 -14.14
CA LYS A 203 33.11 -74.60 -15.57
C LYS A 203 31.95 -73.87 -16.25
N LYS A 204 32.15 -73.38 -17.48
CA LYS A 204 31.08 -72.81 -18.31
C LYS A 204 30.00 -73.89 -18.49
N LEU A 205 28.78 -73.61 -18.02
CA LEU A 205 27.66 -74.54 -18.14
C LEU A 205 27.39 -74.79 -19.63
N GLN A 206 27.34 -76.06 -20.04
CA GLN A 206 27.19 -76.41 -21.45
C GLN A 206 25.73 -76.19 -21.89
N GLY A 207 25.52 -75.22 -22.77
CA GLY A 207 24.23 -74.83 -23.33
C GLY A 207 24.19 -73.34 -23.72
N PRO A 208 23.10 -72.84 -24.32
CA PRO A 208 22.91 -71.42 -24.64
C PRO A 208 22.50 -70.63 -23.39
N PHE A 209 23.13 -70.91 -22.25
CA PHE A 209 22.88 -70.21 -21.00
C PHE A 209 23.67 -68.90 -20.98
N ARG A 210 22.99 -67.80 -20.65
CA ARG A 210 23.62 -66.49 -20.46
C ARG A 210 24.60 -66.52 -19.30
N ASP A 211 25.60 -65.65 -19.35
CA ASP A 211 26.61 -65.61 -18.30
C ASP A 211 25.96 -65.34 -16.93
N PRO A 212 26.41 -66.01 -15.87
CA PRO A 212 25.76 -65.92 -14.56
C PRO A 212 25.79 -64.49 -14.00
N ALA A 213 26.78 -63.68 -14.41
CA ALA A 213 26.85 -62.26 -14.07
C ALA A 213 25.73 -61.44 -14.72
N GLU A 214 25.41 -61.69 -16.00
CA GLU A 214 24.31 -61.01 -16.70
C GLU A 214 22.96 -61.40 -16.12
N VAL A 215 22.77 -62.69 -15.82
CA VAL A 215 21.53 -63.19 -15.20
C VAL A 215 21.35 -62.56 -13.82
N LEU A 216 22.42 -62.46 -13.03
CA LEU A 216 22.38 -61.76 -11.74
C LEU A 216 22.04 -60.28 -11.91
N GLN A 217 22.64 -59.59 -12.88
CA GLN A 217 22.36 -58.19 -13.14
C GLN A 217 20.91 -57.96 -13.59
N GLN A 218 20.36 -58.85 -14.40
CA GLN A 218 18.96 -58.80 -14.82
C GLN A 218 18.01 -59.07 -13.64
N ARG A 219 18.37 -60.01 -12.76
CA ARG A 219 17.58 -60.35 -11.56
C ARG A 219 17.63 -59.24 -10.51
N LEU A 220 18.75 -58.55 -10.42
CA LEU A 220 18.98 -57.42 -9.51
C LEU A 220 18.60 -56.07 -10.13
N LYS A 221 18.12 -56.03 -11.39
CA LYS A 221 17.66 -54.79 -12.01
C LYS A 221 16.49 -54.26 -11.17
N PRO A 222 16.59 -53.07 -10.57
CA PRO A 222 15.48 -52.50 -9.81
C PRO A 222 14.29 -52.30 -10.74
N LEU A 223 13.09 -52.60 -10.23
CA LEU A 223 11.85 -52.34 -10.95
C LEU A 223 11.78 -50.84 -11.23
N GLU A 224 11.72 -50.44 -12.50
CA GLU A 224 11.43 -49.06 -12.88
C GLU A 224 9.91 -48.87 -12.72
N PRO A 225 9.46 -48.11 -11.71
CA PRO A 225 8.03 -47.90 -11.54
C PRO A 225 7.47 -47.15 -12.74
N THR A 226 6.28 -47.55 -13.19
CA THR A 226 5.59 -46.81 -14.27
C THR A 226 5.38 -45.36 -13.85
N LEU A 227 5.28 -44.45 -14.83
CA LEU A 227 5.14 -43.01 -14.57
C LEU A 227 4.04 -42.69 -13.53
N ARG A 228 2.94 -43.45 -13.54
CA ARG A 228 1.81 -43.34 -12.62
C ARG A 228 2.14 -43.69 -11.17
N VAL A 229 3.15 -44.55 -10.95
CA VAL A 229 3.64 -44.96 -9.63
C VAL A 229 4.73 -44.00 -9.14
N THR A 230 5.54 -43.43 -10.06
CA THR A 230 6.56 -42.43 -9.69
C THR A 230 5.98 -41.08 -9.29
N THR A 231 4.89 -40.64 -9.93
CA THR A 231 4.26 -39.37 -9.60
C THR A 231 3.32 -39.55 -8.42
N SER A 232 3.41 -38.66 -7.43
CA SER A 232 2.40 -38.59 -6.36
C SER A 232 1.01 -38.38 -6.96
N ILE A 233 -0.02 -38.94 -6.31
CA ILE A 233 -1.42 -38.81 -6.74
C ILE A 233 -1.83 -37.33 -6.84
N THR A 234 -1.22 -36.48 -6.01
CA THR A 234 -1.46 -35.03 -5.91
C THR A 234 -0.60 -34.17 -6.83
N SER A 235 0.32 -34.75 -7.61
CA SER A 235 1.29 -34.00 -8.43
C SER A 235 0.63 -32.99 -9.37
N VAL A 236 -0.52 -33.33 -9.96
CA VAL A 236 -1.28 -32.42 -10.84
C VAL A 236 -1.85 -31.23 -10.06
N GLU A 237 -2.31 -31.47 -8.84
CA GLU A 237 -2.89 -30.44 -7.97
C GLU A 237 -1.81 -29.52 -7.41
N GLU A 238 -0.65 -30.08 -7.06
CA GLU A 238 0.54 -29.34 -6.66
C GLU A 238 1.03 -28.45 -7.80
N SER A 239 1.10 -28.98 -9.02
CA SER A 239 1.48 -28.22 -10.22
C SER A 239 0.52 -27.04 -10.47
N ARG A 240 -0.79 -27.26 -10.31
CA ARG A 240 -1.80 -26.18 -10.42
C ARG A 240 -1.66 -25.13 -9.33
N LYS A 241 -1.34 -25.53 -8.09
CA LYS A 241 -1.10 -24.62 -6.97
C LYS A 241 0.16 -23.78 -7.18
N GLU A 242 1.22 -24.38 -7.72
CA GLU A 242 2.48 -23.67 -8.01
C GLU A 242 2.28 -22.60 -9.10
N LEU A 243 1.58 -22.95 -10.18
CA LEU A 243 1.22 -22.01 -11.25
C LEU A 243 0.41 -20.83 -10.70
N LYS A 244 -0.59 -21.10 -9.86
CA LYS A 244 -1.39 -20.05 -9.21
C LYS A 244 -0.53 -19.15 -8.29
N ARG A 245 0.43 -19.73 -7.57
CA ARG A 245 1.36 -18.97 -6.72
C ARG A 245 2.28 -18.07 -7.55
N GLU A 246 2.72 -18.52 -8.72
CA GLU A 246 3.47 -17.70 -9.69
C GLU A 246 2.65 -16.52 -10.21
N GLU A 247 1.39 -16.75 -10.57
CA GLU A 247 0.47 -15.67 -10.98
C GLU A 247 0.27 -14.65 -9.85
N GLU A 248 0.15 -15.10 -8.60
CA GLU A 248 -0.02 -14.24 -7.44
C GLU A 248 1.25 -13.44 -7.11
N ARG A 249 2.45 -14.00 -7.29
CA ARG A 249 3.74 -13.29 -7.09
C ARG A 249 3.86 -12.04 -7.98
N GLY A 250 3.27 -12.05 -9.17
CA GLY A 250 3.30 -10.90 -10.10
C GLY A 250 2.21 -9.85 -9.87
N ARG A 251 1.22 -10.10 -8.98
CA ARG A 251 0.11 -9.17 -8.76
C ARG A 251 0.46 -8.14 -7.69
N VAL A 252 0.60 -6.88 -8.11
CA VAL A 252 0.75 -5.73 -7.19
C VAL A 252 -0.53 -5.45 -6.39
N ASN A 253 -1.71 -5.87 -6.88
CA ASN A 253 -2.99 -5.67 -6.21
C ASN A 253 -3.90 -6.90 -6.41
N ASN A 254 -4.47 -7.39 -5.30
CA ASN A 254 -5.40 -8.53 -5.29
C ASN A 254 -6.84 -8.14 -5.63
N LYS A 255 -7.15 -6.84 -5.72
CA LYS A 255 -8.48 -6.35 -6.07
C LYS A 255 -8.68 -6.42 -7.59
N LEU A 256 -9.70 -7.15 -8.01
CA LEU A 256 -10.19 -7.15 -9.39
C LEU A 256 -10.54 -5.70 -9.79
N PHE A 257 -10.03 -5.23 -10.92
CA PHE A 257 -10.42 -3.93 -11.47
C PHE A 257 -11.87 -4.04 -11.97
N TYR A 258 -12.81 -3.48 -11.21
CA TYR A 258 -14.20 -3.43 -11.63
C TYR A 258 -14.43 -2.21 -12.53
N PRO A 259 -15.14 -2.36 -13.66
CA PRO A 259 -15.54 -1.22 -14.48
C PRO A 259 -16.45 -0.28 -13.68
N PHE A 260 -16.35 1.02 -13.97
CA PHE A 260 -17.06 2.10 -13.26
C PHE A 260 -18.58 1.89 -13.14
N SER A 261 -19.20 1.14 -14.05
CA SER A 261 -20.63 0.79 -14.03
C SER A 261 -21.04 -0.13 -12.87
N LYS A 262 -20.09 -0.67 -12.09
CA LYS A 262 -20.35 -1.53 -10.93
C LYS A 262 -19.85 -0.96 -9.60
N ALA A 263 -19.52 0.33 -9.53
CA ALA A 263 -19.04 0.99 -8.32
C ALA A 263 -20.05 0.93 -7.15
N ASP A 264 -21.35 0.87 -7.45
CA ASP A 264 -22.41 0.83 -6.43
C ASP A 264 -22.55 -0.54 -5.74
N LYS A 265 -21.88 -1.58 -6.27
CA LYS A 265 -21.77 -2.90 -5.61
C LYS A 265 -20.56 -2.93 -4.67
N ASN A 266 -20.37 -1.86 -3.89
CA ASN A 266 -19.34 -1.80 -2.87
C ASN A 266 -19.47 -3.02 -1.94
N PRO A 267 -18.38 -3.70 -1.59
CA PRO A 267 -18.42 -4.66 -0.49
C PRO A 267 -18.93 -3.93 0.76
N LYS A 268 -19.80 -4.60 1.52
CA LYS A 268 -20.27 -4.14 2.83
C LYS A 268 -19.04 -3.68 3.61
N TYR A 269 -19.03 -2.43 4.07
CA TYR A 269 -17.93 -1.88 4.87
C TYR A 269 -17.66 -2.82 6.05
N GLU A 270 -16.50 -3.48 6.05
CA GLU A 270 -16.06 -4.29 7.19
C GLU A 270 -15.53 -3.34 8.27
N PRO A 271 -16.20 -3.27 9.44
CA PRO A 271 -15.70 -2.48 10.54
C PRO A 271 -14.34 -3.01 10.98
N SER A 272 -13.40 -2.11 11.28
CA SER A 272 -12.15 -2.46 11.95
C SER A 272 -12.47 -3.27 13.22
N ILE A 273 -11.72 -4.36 13.46
CA ILE A 273 -11.87 -5.29 14.60
C ILE A 273 -11.89 -4.56 15.96
N HIS A 274 -11.34 -3.35 16.03
CA HIS A 274 -11.26 -2.54 17.26
C HIS A 274 -12.34 -1.45 17.37
N SER A 275 -13.32 -1.39 16.46
CA SER A 275 -14.45 -0.47 16.51
C SER A 275 -15.70 -1.23 16.96
N SER A 276 -15.88 -1.38 18.28
CA SER A 276 -17.08 -1.98 18.87
C SER A 276 -18.33 -1.09 18.78
N VAL A 277 -18.17 0.16 18.30
CA VAL A 277 -19.26 1.13 18.19
C VAL A 277 -19.84 1.07 16.78
N SER A 278 -21.14 0.75 16.70
CA SER A 278 -21.94 0.88 15.49
C SER A 278 -21.81 2.31 14.96
N PRO A 279 -21.42 2.54 13.70
CA PRO A 279 -21.32 3.89 13.16
C PRO A 279 -22.73 4.46 13.03
N GLU A 280 -23.20 5.16 14.08
CA GLU A 280 -24.41 5.94 13.99
C GLU A 280 -24.23 6.99 12.87
N PRO A 281 -25.23 7.17 11.99
CA PRO A 281 -25.18 8.24 11.00
C PRO A 281 -25.12 9.57 11.73
N ILE A 282 -23.95 10.21 11.75
CA ILE A 282 -23.81 11.56 12.27
C ILE A 282 -24.68 12.45 11.37
N ALA A 283 -25.78 12.98 11.93
CA ALA A 283 -26.72 13.83 11.20
C ALA A 283 -25.96 15.01 10.58
N TYR A 284 -25.79 14.97 9.25
CA TYR A 284 -25.04 15.98 8.53
C TYR A 284 -25.88 17.27 8.41
N GLY A 285 -25.46 18.32 9.12
CA GLY A 285 -25.99 19.68 8.92
C GLY A 285 -26.91 20.21 10.01
N SER A 286 -26.46 20.23 11.27
CA SER A 286 -26.99 21.22 12.20
C SER A 286 -26.57 22.63 11.74
N LYS A 287 -27.43 23.62 12.00
CA LYS A 287 -27.37 25.02 11.53
C LYS A 287 -26.06 25.77 11.87
N HIS A 288 -25.15 25.15 12.61
CA HIS A 288 -23.88 25.70 13.07
C HIS A 288 -22.76 24.74 12.71
N PHE A 289 -21.77 25.28 12.00
CA PHE A 289 -20.61 24.56 11.50
C PHE A 289 -19.84 23.90 12.66
N ARG A 290 -20.01 22.59 12.81
CA ARG A 290 -19.05 21.59 13.35
C ARG A 290 -18.42 21.88 14.73
N ASP A 291 -19.06 22.58 15.66
CA ASP A 291 -18.56 22.61 17.06
C ASP A 291 -19.06 21.36 17.82
N GLU A 292 -18.13 20.60 18.42
CA GLU A 292 -18.42 19.36 19.19
C GLU A 292 -19.08 19.63 20.56
N ASN A 293 -18.96 20.85 21.08
CA ASN A 293 -19.44 21.21 22.42
C ASN A 293 -20.69 22.11 22.34
N LEU A 294 -21.87 21.50 22.48
CA LEU A 294 -23.15 22.22 22.54
C LEU A 294 -23.23 23.20 23.72
N GLU A 295 -22.55 22.91 24.83
CA GLU A 295 -22.54 23.73 26.05
C GLU A 295 -21.78 25.06 25.87
N LEU A 296 -20.68 25.05 25.11
CA LEU A 296 -19.93 26.27 24.77
C LEU A 296 -20.68 27.19 23.79
N LEU A 297 -21.76 26.70 23.18
CA LEU A 297 -22.61 27.49 22.28
C LEU A 297 -23.70 28.25 23.04
N GLN A 298 -24.18 27.73 24.16
CA GLN A 298 -25.20 28.40 24.98
C GLN A 298 -24.68 29.68 25.64
N SER A 299 -23.37 29.77 25.90
CA SER A 299 -22.72 30.95 26.48
C SER A 299 -22.38 32.05 25.48
N LYS A 300 -22.43 31.78 24.16
CA LYS A 300 -22.14 32.78 23.13
C LYS A 300 -23.37 33.67 22.93
N LYS A 301 -23.31 34.92 23.42
CA LYS A 301 -24.33 35.95 23.16
C LYS A 301 -24.58 36.07 21.65
N LYS A 302 -25.86 36.13 21.26
CA LYS A 302 -26.27 36.34 19.87
C LYS A 302 -25.58 37.59 19.33
N PHE A 303 -24.90 37.46 18.19
CA PHE A 303 -24.31 38.60 17.49
C PHE A 303 -25.47 39.49 16.99
N THR A 304 -25.76 40.58 17.69
CA THR A 304 -26.72 41.59 17.25
C THR A 304 -26.08 42.33 16.07
N GLY A 305 -26.37 41.90 14.86
CA GLY A 305 -25.98 42.64 13.66
C GLY A 305 -26.74 43.96 13.61
N THR A 306 -26.08 45.08 13.92
CA THR A 306 -26.62 46.41 13.67
C THR A 306 -26.75 46.58 12.16
N LEU A 307 -27.98 46.55 11.65
CA LEU A 307 -28.28 46.78 10.25
C LEU A 307 -28.14 48.28 9.97
N VAL A 308 -26.93 48.73 9.62
CA VAL A 308 -26.70 50.11 9.18
C VAL A 308 -27.40 50.29 7.82
N LYS A 309 -28.54 51.00 7.84
CA LYS A 309 -29.18 51.58 6.65
C LYS A 309 -28.30 52.74 6.18
N CYS A 310 -27.56 52.57 5.09
CA CYS A 310 -26.98 53.68 4.36
C CYS A 310 -28.08 54.36 3.53
N CYS A 311 -28.70 55.41 4.09
CA CYS A 311 -29.30 56.47 3.29
C CYS A 311 -28.18 57.35 2.74
N GLY A 312 -28.30 57.75 1.48
CA GLY A 312 -27.29 58.48 0.73
C GLY A 312 -26.97 59.88 1.28
N ASN A 313 -25.78 60.33 0.86
CA ASN A 313 -25.33 61.72 0.72
C ASN A 313 -25.35 62.61 1.98
N ARG A 314 -24.23 62.64 2.70
CA ARG A 314 -23.63 63.91 3.17
C ARG A 314 -22.16 63.74 3.56
N LEU A 315 -21.30 64.55 2.94
CA LEU A 315 -19.95 64.84 3.42
C LEU A 315 -20.04 65.46 4.81
N LEU A 316 -19.30 64.95 5.79
CA LEU A 316 -18.63 65.78 6.80
C LEU A 316 -17.45 65.01 7.42
N SER A 317 -16.33 65.70 7.49
CA SER A 317 -15.04 65.29 8.06
C SER A 317 -15.12 65.05 9.57
N SER A 318 -14.47 64.00 10.07
CA SER A 318 -13.74 64.02 11.36
C SER A 318 -12.95 62.71 11.59
N ALA A 319 -11.62 62.87 11.58
CA ALA A 319 -10.56 62.12 12.26
C ALA A 319 -10.78 60.69 12.79
N GLY A 320 -9.89 59.77 12.37
CA GLY A 320 -9.55 58.56 13.12
C GLY A 320 -9.19 57.35 12.25
N ASN A 321 -7.92 57.19 11.87
CA ASN A 321 -7.38 55.92 11.40
C ASN A 321 -7.25 54.95 12.59
N PRO A 322 -7.57 53.64 12.44
CA PRO A 322 -6.52 52.71 12.00
C PRO A 322 -7.00 51.55 11.09
N THR A 323 -6.22 51.32 10.04
CA THR A 323 -5.82 50.01 9.48
C THR A 323 -6.75 48.80 9.66
N ARG A 324 -7.56 48.48 8.65
CA ARG A 324 -7.68 47.13 8.07
C ARG A 324 -8.59 47.18 6.85
N SER A 325 -8.06 46.75 5.71
CA SER A 325 -8.75 46.64 4.42
C SER A 325 -10.00 45.73 4.52
N SER A 326 -11.17 46.35 4.66
CA SER A 326 -12.47 45.72 4.49
C SER A 326 -12.87 45.76 3.02
N LEU A 327 -12.70 44.65 2.31
CA LEU A 327 -13.33 44.45 1.01
C LEU A 327 -14.82 44.16 1.24
N THR A 328 -15.63 45.06 0.71
CA THR A 328 -17.09 45.05 0.69
C THR A 328 -17.62 43.76 0.06
N CYS A 329 -18.51 43.09 0.79
CA CYS A 329 -19.20 41.88 0.34
C CYS A 329 -20.66 42.26 0.07
N ARG A 330 -21.02 42.57 -1.18
CA ARG A 330 -22.41 42.68 -1.64
C ARG A 330 -22.46 42.46 -3.15
N THR A 331 -22.93 41.28 -3.55
CA THR A 331 -24.11 41.03 -4.38
C THR A 331 -24.20 39.53 -4.64
N LEU A 332 -25.30 38.91 -4.23
CA LEU A 332 -25.62 37.52 -4.50
C LEU A 332 -27.14 37.40 -4.48
N VAL A 333 -27.79 37.73 -5.58
CA VAL A 333 -29.13 37.26 -5.93
C VAL A 333 -29.19 37.20 -7.47
N ASP A 334 -29.59 36.05 -7.98
CA ASP A 334 -29.97 35.73 -9.36
C ASP A 334 -28.89 35.68 -10.45
N ILE A 335 -28.16 34.56 -10.51
CA ILE A 335 -27.84 33.95 -11.81
C ILE A 335 -28.18 32.46 -11.75
N GLN A 336 -29.23 32.15 -12.49
CA GLN A 336 -29.76 30.84 -12.79
C GLN A 336 -28.67 29.94 -13.40
N VAL A 337 -28.61 28.74 -12.86
CA VAL A 337 -27.84 27.56 -13.30
C VAL A 337 -27.73 27.49 -14.83
N ILE A 338 -26.51 27.57 -15.37
CA ILE A 338 -25.99 26.82 -16.53
C ILE A 338 -24.46 26.86 -16.37
N TRP A 339 -23.81 25.73 -16.09
CA TRP A 339 -22.68 25.23 -16.88
C TRP A 339 -22.24 23.85 -16.40
N ILE A 340 -22.21 22.96 -17.39
CA ILE A 340 -21.85 21.54 -17.38
C ILE A 340 -20.31 21.42 -17.50
N ASP A 341 -19.81 20.34 -16.89
CA ASP A 341 -18.49 19.70 -17.03
C ASP A 341 -17.44 20.32 -17.97
N ARG A 342 -16.26 20.55 -17.39
CA ARG A 342 -14.99 20.23 -18.02
C ARG A 342 -13.87 20.21 -16.97
N GLN A 343 -13.60 19.04 -16.38
CA GLN A 343 -12.24 18.65 -15.96
C GLN A 343 -12.11 17.12 -15.96
N SER A 344 -11.82 16.59 -17.16
CA SER A 344 -10.82 15.55 -17.32
C SER A 344 -9.59 16.24 -17.94
N VAL A 345 -8.39 15.76 -17.61
CA VAL A 345 -7.06 16.29 -17.95
C VAL A 345 -6.51 17.35 -16.96
N MET A 346 -6.03 16.88 -15.81
CA MET A 346 -4.59 16.81 -15.47
C MET A 346 -4.37 15.96 -14.22
#